data_AF-A0A820E2A9-F1
#
_entry.id   AF-A0A820E2A9-F1
#
_cell.length_a   1.000
_cell.length_b   1.000
_cell.length_c   1.000
_cell.angle_alpha   90.00
_cell.angle_beta   90.00
_cell.angle_gamma   90.00
#
_symmetry.space_group_name_H-M   'P 1'
#
loop_
_entity.id
_entity.type
_entity.pdbx_description
1 polymer ?
#
loop_
_entity_poly.entity_id
_entity_poly.type
_entity_poly.pdbx_seq_one_letter_code
_entity_poly.pdbx_strand_id
1 'polypeptide(L)'
;MNVDTLMGDFHLFDKRKEGNSLLCRIQGFLYYVFGASVFYTLALQAFFRFTRVVYSRKIIFQRCGTQLILVGLGWFFSFLPTVLSVLSSRSIVFLASEHYCSLDADAKPLATLIIFSCNYTLPISFLCILYTRVIIFIRQSTERMALAARQQMKRDVIVLRRIILVVTILVVLGAPGPIFIIMRFINGQLHPLAYRITWLTGLTGILFLSVALCIITPQMKILLMTMTVRRIRVAALTTGYPF
;
A
#
# COMPACT_ATOMS: atom_id res chain seq x y z
N MET A 1 34.39 20.15 20.09
CA MET A 1 33.38 20.53 19.09
C MET A 1 32.06 20.63 19.85
N ASN A 2 31.51 21.83 20.03
CA ASN A 2 30.35 22.05 20.90
C ASN A 2 29.06 21.66 20.18
N VAL A 3 28.22 20.85 20.83
CA VAL A 3 26.92 20.40 20.31
C VAL A 3 25.98 21.59 20.07
N ASP A 4 26.14 22.65 20.87
CA ASP A 4 25.31 23.87 20.78
C ASP A 4 25.55 24.67 19.49
N THR A 5 26.77 24.65 18.93
CA THR A 5 27.06 25.34 17.67
C THR A 5 26.51 24.59 16.46
N LEU A 6 26.36 23.26 16.56
CA LEU A 6 25.69 22.47 15.52
C LEU A 6 24.17 22.73 15.51
N MET A 7 23.56 22.93 16.69
CA MET A 7 22.12 23.21 16.83
C MET A 7 21.70 24.61 16.35
N GLY A 8 22.58 25.61 16.46
CA GLY A 8 22.29 26.98 16.03
C GLY A 8 21.97 27.11 14.53
N ASP A 9 22.66 26.35 13.67
CA ASP A 9 22.41 26.36 12.23
C ASP A 9 21.07 25.70 11.86
N PHE A 10 20.56 24.76 12.66
CA PHE A 10 19.23 24.17 12.41
C PHE A 10 18.10 25.19 12.57
N HIS A 11 18.23 26.18 13.45
CA HIS A 11 17.21 27.23 13.61
C HIS A 11 17.11 28.17 12.40
N LEU A 12 18.22 28.44 11.71
CA LEU A 12 18.20 29.22 10.47
C LEU A 12 17.59 28.42 9.30
N PHE A 13 17.78 27.09 9.30
CA PHE A 13 17.06 26.20 8.37
C PHE A 13 15.56 26.12 8.66
N ASP A 14 15.15 26.22 9.92
CA ASP A 14 13.74 26.15 10.35
C ASP A 14 12.92 27.35 9.82
N LYS A 15 13.45 28.58 9.97
CA LYS A 15 12.80 29.79 9.43
C LYS A 15 12.73 29.84 7.90
N ARG A 16 13.70 29.25 7.19
CA ARG A 16 13.67 29.19 5.71
C ARG A 16 12.70 28.11 5.19
N LYS A 17 12.32 27.12 6.03
CA LYS A 17 11.37 26.05 5.69
C LYS A 17 9.90 26.44 5.82
N GLU A 18 9.55 27.45 6.62
CA GLU A 18 8.17 28.01 6.62
C GLU A 18 7.73 28.49 5.22
N GLY A 19 8.69 28.94 4.38
CA GLY A 19 8.45 29.33 2.99
C GLY A 19 8.13 28.19 2.00
N ASN A 20 8.41 26.93 2.34
CA ASN A 20 8.15 25.76 1.48
C ASN A 20 6.89 24.98 1.89
N SER A 21 5.94 25.65 2.54
CA SER A 21 4.67 25.04 3.01
C SER A 21 3.89 24.31 1.91
N LEU A 22 3.98 24.76 0.65
CA LEU A 22 3.30 24.09 -0.47
C LEU A 22 3.95 22.76 -0.85
N LEU A 23 5.27 22.73 -1.02
CA LEU A 23 6.00 21.49 -1.37
C LEU A 23 5.81 20.43 -0.29
N CYS A 24 5.84 20.85 0.97
CA CYS A 24 5.59 19.99 2.11
C CYS A 24 4.19 19.36 2.08
N ARG A 25 3.17 20.17 1.80
CA ARG A 25 1.78 19.69 1.67
C ARG A 25 1.61 18.74 0.49
N ILE A 26 2.23 19.05 -0.65
CA ILE A 26 2.19 18.17 -1.84
C ILE A 26 2.87 16.83 -1.52
N GLN A 27 4.03 16.84 -0.86
CA GLN A 27 4.74 15.63 -0.50
C GLN A 27 3.92 14.75 0.46
N GLY A 28 3.39 15.34 1.54
CA GLY A 28 2.53 14.61 2.49
C GLY A 28 1.26 14.08 1.82
N PHE A 29 0.63 14.89 0.96
CA PHE A 29 -0.54 14.49 0.19
C PHE A 29 -0.25 13.28 -0.70
N LEU A 30 0.82 13.34 -1.49
CA LEU A 30 1.24 12.24 -2.37
C LEU A 30 1.55 10.98 -1.58
N TYR A 31 2.19 11.10 -0.42
CA TYR A 31 2.47 9.96 0.47
C TYR A 31 1.18 9.24 0.89
N TYR A 32 0.18 9.96 1.39
CA TYR A 32 -1.09 9.36 1.82
C TYR A 32 -1.90 8.80 0.65
N VAL A 33 -1.98 9.52 -0.47
CA VAL A 33 -2.70 9.05 -1.66
C VAL A 33 -2.05 7.79 -2.24
N PHE A 34 -0.71 7.74 -2.30
CA PHE A 34 0.01 6.57 -2.79
C PHE A 34 -0.17 5.36 -1.86
N GLY A 35 -0.08 5.57 -0.54
CA GLY A 35 -0.34 4.51 0.42
C GLY A 35 -1.76 3.95 0.29
N ALA A 36 -2.76 4.82 0.19
CA ALA A 36 -4.16 4.44 -0.01
C ALA A 36 -4.38 3.68 -1.33
N SER A 37 -3.82 4.18 -2.43
CA SER A 37 -4.01 3.60 -3.76
C SER A 37 -3.43 2.18 -3.85
N VAL A 38 -2.36 1.87 -3.12
CA VAL A 38 -1.84 0.51 -2.99
C VAL A 38 -2.88 -0.42 -2.36
N PHE A 39 -3.49 -0.03 -1.22
CA PHE A 39 -4.50 -0.87 -0.56
C PHE A 39 -5.75 -1.06 -1.42
N TYR A 40 -6.25 0.01 -2.04
CA TYR A 40 -7.39 -0.08 -2.94
C TYR A 40 -7.09 -0.93 -4.18
N THR A 41 -5.88 -0.84 -4.73
CA THR A 41 -5.47 -1.69 -5.86
C THR A 41 -5.44 -3.16 -5.47
N LEU A 42 -4.89 -3.50 -4.30
CA LEU A 42 -4.89 -4.88 -3.79
C LEU A 42 -6.32 -5.39 -3.53
N ALA A 43 -7.18 -4.54 -2.98
CA ALA A 43 -8.60 -4.81 -2.78
C ALA A 43 -9.34 -5.09 -4.10
N LEU A 44 -9.11 -4.27 -5.13
CA LEU A 44 -9.68 -4.45 -6.46
C LEU A 44 -9.17 -5.72 -7.14
N GLN A 45 -7.87 -6.03 -7.02
CA GLN A 45 -7.31 -7.28 -7.52
C GLN A 45 -7.97 -8.50 -6.87
N ALA A 46 -8.17 -8.47 -5.54
CA ALA A 46 -8.89 -9.52 -4.83
C ALA A 46 -10.36 -9.60 -5.26
N PHE A 47 -11.02 -8.46 -5.46
CA PHE A 47 -12.42 -8.40 -5.94
C PHE A 47 -12.57 -9.00 -7.33
N PHE A 48 -11.66 -8.70 -8.26
CA PHE A 48 -11.67 -9.28 -9.59
C PHE A 48 -11.53 -10.81 -9.54
N ARG A 49 -10.65 -11.33 -8.69
CA ARG A 49 -10.52 -12.79 -8.49
C ARG A 49 -11.76 -13.38 -7.84
N PHE A 50 -12.33 -12.70 -6.85
CA PHE A 50 -13.58 -13.11 -6.20
C PHE A 50 -14.73 -13.21 -7.21
N THR A 51 -14.94 -12.19 -8.05
CA THR A 51 -16.01 -12.21 -9.05
C THR A 51 -15.81 -13.31 -10.09
N ARG A 52 -14.57 -13.59 -10.49
CA ARG A 52 -14.25 -14.71 -11.38
C ARG A 52 -14.52 -16.08 -10.76
N VAL A 53 -14.19 -16.27 -9.48
CA VAL A 53 -14.36 -17.55 -8.77
C VAL A 53 -15.81 -17.79 -8.38
N VAL A 54 -16.46 -16.80 -7.75
CA VAL A 54 -17.79 -16.94 -7.16
C VAL A 54 -18.89 -16.66 -8.20
N TYR A 55 -18.68 -15.67 -9.06
CA TYR A 55 -19.65 -15.23 -10.07
C TYR A 55 -19.17 -15.50 -11.50
N SER A 56 -18.66 -16.71 -11.74
CA SER A 56 -18.14 -17.11 -13.06
C SER A 56 -19.13 -16.90 -14.21
N ARG A 57 -20.44 -17.00 -13.95
CA ARG A 57 -21.51 -16.78 -14.95
C ARG A 57 -21.84 -15.32 -15.24
N LYS A 58 -21.45 -14.36 -14.38
CA LYS A 58 -21.83 -12.94 -14.53
C LYS A 58 -20.73 -12.17 -15.27
N ILE A 59 -20.74 -12.24 -16.60
CA ILE A 59 -19.74 -11.64 -17.50
C ILE A 59 -19.60 -10.12 -17.30
N ILE A 60 -20.65 -9.42 -16.85
CA ILE A 60 -20.65 -7.96 -16.65
C ILE A 60 -19.51 -7.51 -15.74
N PHE A 61 -19.24 -8.23 -14.65
CA PHE A 61 -18.16 -7.86 -13.72
C PHE A 61 -16.76 -8.13 -14.30
N GLN A 62 -16.66 -8.97 -15.31
CA GLN A 62 -15.39 -9.35 -15.94
C GLN A 62 -15.05 -8.44 -17.13
N ARG A 63 -15.96 -7.54 -17.55
CA ARG A 63 -15.72 -6.61 -18.65
C ARG A 63 -14.65 -5.58 -18.26
N CYS A 64 -13.79 -5.25 -19.23
CA CYS A 64 -12.74 -4.24 -19.06
C CYS A 64 -13.30 -2.89 -18.60
N GLY A 65 -14.42 -2.43 -19.19
CA GLY A 65 -15.07 -1.17 -18.80
C GLY A 65 -15.47 -1.13 -17.32
N THR A 66 -16.06 -2.21 -16.79
CA THR A 66 -16.41 -2.31 -15.37
C THR A 66 -15.16 -2.24 -14.48
N GLN A 67 -14.08 -2.90 -14.89
CA GLN A 67 -12.81 -2.85 -14.14
C GLN A 67 -12.19 -1.46 -14.15
N LEU A 68 -12.22 -0.75 -15.28
CA LEU A 68 -11.74 0.64 -15.38
C LEU A 68 -12.55 1.58 -14.49
N ILE A 69 -13.88 1.44 -14.47
CA ILE A 69 -14.75 2.22 -13.57
C ILE A 69 -14.38 1.95 -12.11
N LEU A 70 -14.21 0.68 -11.72
CA LEU A 70 -13.81 0.31 -10.37
C LEU A 70 -12.44 0.86 -9.96
N VAL A 71 -11.47 0.86 -10.88
CA VAL A 71 -10.16 1.50 -10.66
C VAL A 71 -10.33 3.01 -10.46
N GLY A 72 -11.11 3.67 -11.31
CA GLY A 72 -11.43 5.10 -11.16
C GLY A 72 -12.07 5.42 -9.81
N LEU A 73 -13.02 4.59 -9.36
CA LEU A 73 -13.63 4.69 -8.03
C LEU A 73 -12.61 4.49 -6.91
N GLY A 74 -11.72 3.50 -7.02
CA GLY A 74 -10.66 3.26 -6.03
C GLY A 74 -9.72 4.46 -5.88
N TRP A 75 -9.34 5.10 -6.99
CA TRP A 75 -8.59 6.36 -6.96
C TRP A 75 -9.40 7.48 -6.32
N PHE A 76 -10.67 7.65 -6.71
CA PHE A 76 -11.55 8.65 -6.11
C PHE A 76 -11.63 8.51 -4.59
N PHE A 77 -11.81 7.29 -4.08
CA PHE A 77 -11.81 7.02 -2.64
C PHE A 77 -10.45 7.23 -1.95
N SER A 78 -9.34 7.10 -2.67
CA SER A 78 -8.00 7.41 -2.14
C SER A 78 -7.73 8.93 -2.08
N PHE A 79 -8.20 9.66 -3.10
CA PHE A 79 -7.99 11.10 -3.23
C PHE A 79 -8.92 11.90 -2.32
N LEU A 80 -10.22 11.61 -2.33
CA LEU A 80 -11.25 12.44 -1.71
C LEU A 80 -11.00 12.71 -0.21
N PRO A 81 -10.72 11.71 0.65
CA PRO A 81 -10.48 11.95 2.08
C PRO A 81 -9.22 12.80 2.32
N THR A 82 -8.19 12.58 1.51
CA THR A 82 -6.91 13.30 1.61
C THR A 82 -7.07 14.75 1.16
N VAL A 83 -7.76 15.00 0.03
CA VAL A 83 -8.08 16.35 -0.45
C VAL A 83 -8.91 17.10 0.58
N LEU A 84 -9.97 16.49 1.10
CA LEU A 84 -10.85 17.11 2.09
C LEU A 84 -10.08 17.51 3.35
N SER A 85 -9.18 16.64 3.82
CA SER A 85 -8.34 16.90 5.00
C SER A 85 -7.35 18.04 4.79
N VAL A 86 -6.79 18.16 3.59
CA VAL A 86 -5.86 19.24 3.23
C VAL A 86 -6.60 20.59 3.11
N LEU A 87 -7.74 20.61 2.42
CA LEU A 87 -8.54 21.83 2.20
C LEU A 87 -9.17 22.36 3.48
N SER A 88 -9.77 21.48 4.29
CA SER A 88 -10.54 21.90 5.46
C SER A 88 -9.67 22.40 6.62
N SER A 89 -8.46 21.82 6.80
CA SER A 89 -7.77 21.92 8.08
C SER A 89 -6.29 22.28 8.03
N ARG A 90 -5.70 22.49 6.83
CA ARG A 90 -4.23 22.64 6.66
C ARG A 90 -3.46 21.60 7.49
N SER A 91 -3.99 20.38 7.52
CA SER A 91 -3.64 19.35 8.49
C SER A 91 -2.26 18.73 8.28
N ILE A 92 -1.69 18.90 7.09
CA ILE A 92 -0.32 18.48 6.77
C ILE A 92 0.61 19.64 7.10
N VAL A 93 1.47 19.42 8.09
CA VAL A 93 2.48 20.38 8.55
C VAL A 93 3.86 19.75 8.52
N PHE A 94 4.87 20.59 8.46
CA PHE A 94 6.26 20.15 8.59
C PHE A 94 6.53 19.87 10.06
N LEU A 95 6.84 18.63 10.43
CA LEU A 95 7.25 18.30 11.79
C LEU A 95 8.75 18.58 11.93
N ALA A 96 9.09 19.68 12.61
CA ALA A 96 10.48 20.09 12.81
C ALA A 96 11.30 19.01 13.53
N SER A 97 10.70 18.30 14.49
CA SER A 97 11.33 17.22 15.28
C SER A 97 11.75 16.00 14.45
N GLU A 98 11.08 15.76 13.32
CA GLU A 98 11.28 14.57 12.50
C GLU A 98 11.75 14.88 11.07
N HIS A 99 11.83 16.17 10.72
CA HIS A 99 12.27 16.67 9.42
C HIS A 99 11.47 16.18 8.20
N TYR A 100 10.19 15.81 8.36
CA TYR A 100 9.32 15.44 7.24
C TYR A 100 7.89 16.01 7.39
N CYS A 101 7.12 15.90 6.31
CA CYS A 101 5.76 16.42 6.22
C CYS A 101 4.75 15.34 6.53
N SER A 102 3.99 15.53 7.60
CA SER A 102 3.01 14.57 8.09
C SER A 102 1.72 15.26 8.47
N LEU A 103 0.67 14.47 8.59
CA LEU A 103 -0.53 14.89 9.28
C LEU A 103 -0.23 15.13 10.77
N ASP A 104 -0.60 16.30 11.27
CA ASP A 104 -0.55 16.62 12.70
C ASP A 104 -1.75 15.96 13.40
N ALA A 105 -1.51 14.77 13.94
CA ALA A 105 -2.53 13.98 14.59
C ALA A 105 -2.97 14.58 15.94
N ASP A 106 -2.11 15.36 16.58
CA ASP A 106 -2.42 16.06 17.83
C ASP A 106 -3.35 17.24 17.58
N ALA A 107 -3.04 18.07 16.58
CA ALA A 107 -3.83 19.25 16.27
C ALA A 107 -5.16 18.92 15.55
N LYS A 108 -5.19 17.87 14.72
CA LYS A 108 -6.32 17.53 13.84
C LYS A 108 -6.71 16.04 13.94
N PRO A 109 -7.23 15.58 15.08
CA PRO A 109 -7.57 14.17 15.30
C PRO A 109 -8.70 13.69 14.37
N LEU A 110 -9.67 14.54 14.03
CA LEU A 110 -10.77 14.17 13.12
C LEU A 110 -10.28 13.87 11.70
N ALA A 111 -9.41 14.73 11.15
CA ALA A 111 -8.82 14.50 9.82
C ALA A 111 -7.99 13.20 9.80
N THR A 112 -7.25 12.95 10.88
CA THR A 112 -6.48 11.71 11.08
C THR A 112 -7.39 10.49 11.09
N LEU A 113 -8.49 10.55 11.83
CA LEU A 113 -9.45 9.47 11.91
C LEU A 113 -10.11 9.19 10.54
N ILE A 114 -10.48 10.23 9.79
CA ILE A 114 -11.08 10.10 8.45
C ILE A 114 -10.09 9.46 7.48
N ILE A 115 -8.86 10.00 7.38
CA ILE A 115 -7.82 9.44 6.50
C ILE A 115 -7.55 7.98 6.88
N PHE A 116 -7.37 7.70 8.16
CA PHE A 116 -7.08 6.34 8.61
C PHE A 116 -8.24 5.36 8.32
N SER A 117 -9.47 5.76 8.62
CA SER A 117 -10.65 4.91 8.42
C SER A 117 -10.90 4.63 6.93
N CYS A 118 -10.81 5.65 6.08
CA CYS A 118 -11.06 5.51 4.65
C CYS A 118 -9.89 4.81 3.93
N ASN A 119 -8.65 5.22 4.19
CA ASN A 119 -7.51 4.77 3.39
C ASN A 119 -6.92 3.43 3.86
N TYR A 120 -7.17 3.03 5.11
CA TYR A 120 -6.62 1.80 5.69
C TYR A 120 -7.71 0.81 6.10
N THR A 121 -8.59 1.20 7.03
CA THR A 121 -9.59 0.27 7.60
C THR A 121 -10.59 -0.23 6.57
N LEU A 122 -11.11 0.64 5.70
CA LEU A 122 -12.09 0.28 4.70
C LEU A 122 -11.55 -0.73 3.66
N PRO A 123 -10.43 -0.50 2.97
CA PRO A 123 -9.91 -1.48 2.00
C PRO A 123 -9.51 -2.81 2.65
N ILE A 124 -8.97 -2.80 3.88
CA ILE A 124 -8.61 -4.01 4.62
C ILE A 124 -9.85 -4.81 5.03
N SER A 125 -10.88 -4.16 5.58
CA SER A 125 -12.13 -4.84 5.96
C SER A 125 -12.82 -5.45 4.74
N PHE A 126 -12.85 -4.72 3.63
CA PHE A 126 -13.35 -5.22 2.35
C PHE A 126 -12.57 -6.45 1.87
N LEU A 127 -11.24 -6.43 1.94
CA LEU A 127 -10.38 -7.59 1.63
C LEU A 127 -10.70 -8.80 2.51
N CYS A 128 -10.85 -8.61 3.82
CA CYS A 128 -11.19 -9.68 4.76
C CYS A 128 -12.56 -10.32 4.44
N ILE A 129 -13.56 -9.50 4.11
CA ILE A 129 -14.89 -9.97 3.73
C ILE A 129 -14.80 -10.80 2.44
N LEU A 130 -14.13 -10.29 1.40
CA LEU A 130 -13.97 -11.00 0.15
C LEU A 130 -13.28 -12.34 0.34
N TYR A 131 -12.20 -12.38 1.12
CA TYR A 131 -11.47 -13.61 1.36
C TYR A 131 -12.31 -14.65 2.08
N THR A 132 -13.01 -14.24 3.14
CA THR A 132 -13.90 -15.11 3.90
C THR A 132 -14.95 -15.74 2.98
N ARG A 133 -15.57 -14.93 2.11
CA ARG A 133 -16.54 -15.40 1.11
C ARG A 133 -15.92 -16.37 0.10
N VAL A 134 -14.71 -16.10 -0.40
CA VAL A 134 -14.01 -17.03 -1.30
C VAL A 134 -13.77 -18.37 -0.62
N ILE A 135 -13.26 -18.39 0.62
CA ILE A 135 -13.01 -19.66 1.33
C ILE A 135 -14.29 -20.48 1.49
N ILE A 136 -15.37 -19.84 1.94
CA ILE A 136 -16.67 -20.50 2.12
C ILE A 136 -17.14 -21.11 0.80
N PHE A 137 -17.08 -20.34 -0.29
CA PHE A 137 -17.48 -20.81 -1.62
C PHE A 137 -16.63 -21.99 -2.11
N ILE A 138 -15.31 -21.96 -1.90
CA ILE A 138 -14.39 -23.03 -2.28
C ILE A 138 -14.76 -24.32 -1.54
N ARG A 139 -14.97 -24.23 -0.23
CA ARG A 139 -15.32 -25.39 0.61
C ARG A 139 -16.62 -26.04 0.17
N GLN A 140 -17.63 -25.24 -0.18
CA GLN A 140 -18.93 -25.74 -0.60
C GLN A 140 -18.94 -26.30 -2.03
N SER A 141 -18.10 -25.78 -2.93
CA SER A 141 -18.20 -26.10 -4.37
C SER A 141 -17.31 -27.25 -4.82
N THR A 142 -16.36 -27.72 -3.99
CA THR A 142 -15.28 -28.66 -4.39
C THR A 142 -15.80 -29.99 -4.96
N GLU A 143 -16.98 -30.46 -4.55
CA GLU A 143 -17.52 -31.76 -4.97
C GLU A 143 -18.32 -31.71 -6.28
N ARG A 144 -18.86 -30.54 -6.67
CA ARG A 144 -19.82 -30.43 -7.79
C ARG A 144 -19.23 -29.82 -9.07
N MET A 145 -17.95 -29.47 -9.07
CA MET A 145 -17.32 -28.77 -10.20
C MET A 145 -16.61 -29.72 -11.16
N ALA A 146 -16.81 -29.46 -12.46
CA ALA A 146 -16.07 -30.13 -13.53
C ALA A 146 -14.55 -29.97 -13.36
N LEU A 147 -13.78 -30.97 -13.81
CA LEU A 147 -12.31 -31.01 -13.71
C LEU A 147 -11.62 -29.75 -14.26
N ALA A 148 -12.06 -29.25 -15.42
CA ALA A 148 -11.52 -28.04 -16.03
C ALA A 148 -11.75 -26.78 -15.17
N ALA A 149 -12.97 -26.62 -14.64
CA ALA A 149 -13.30 -25.52 -13.73
C ALA A 149 -12.47 -25.60 -12.44
N ARG A 150 -12.24 -26.82 -11.94
CA ARG A 150 -11.40 -27.07 -10.76
C ARG A 150 -9.94 -26.66 -10.99
N GLN A 151 -9.37 -26.90 -12.17
CA GLN A 151 -8.01 -26.47 -12.49
C GLN A 151 -7.87 -24.94 -12.55
N GLN A 152 -8.82 -24.27 -13.20
CA GLN A 152 -8.84 -22.80 -13.27
C GLN A 152 -8.97 -22.18 -11.87
N MET A 153 -9.88 -22.72 -11.07
CA MET A 153 -10.07 -22.33 -9.68
C MET A 153 -8.80 -22.52 -8.85
N LYS A 154 -8.08 -23.65 -8.98
CA LYS A 154 -6.80 -23.85 -8.28
C LYS A 154 -5.79 -22.73 -8.59
N ARG A 155 -5.68 -22.31 -9.85
CA ARG A 155 -4.79 -21.20 -10.25
C ARG A 155 -5.22 -19.88 -9.61
N ASP A 156 -6.51 -19.55 -9.67
CA ASP A 156 -7.05 -18.32 -9.09
C ASP A 156 -6.88 -18.30 -7.55
N VAL A 157 -7.04 -19.45 -6.88
CA VAL A 157 -6.82 -19.59 -5.43
C VAL A 157 -5.36 -19.41 -5.05
N ILE A 158 -4.41 -19.94 -5.84
CA ILE A 158 -2.97 -19.71 -5.59
C ILE A 158 -2.64 -18.22 -5.68
N VAL A 159 -3.17 -17.51 -6.68
CA VAL A 159 -2.97 -16.07 -6.82
C VAL A 159 -3.60 -15.32 -5.64
N LEU A 160 -4.82 -15.67 -5.25
CA LEU A 160 -5.49 -15.06 -4.11
C LEU A 160 -4.71 -15.26 -2.80
N ARG A 161 -4.19 -16.47 -2.56
CA ARG A 161 -3.35 -16.76 -1.39
C ARG A 161 -2.10 -15.89 -1.34
N ARG A 162 -1.48 -15.59 -2.49
CA ARG A 162 -0.34 -14.67 -2.58
C ARG A 162 -0.73 -13.24 -2.25
N ILE A 163 -1.87 -12.76 -2.78
CA ILE A 163 -2.39 -11.41 -2.47
C ILE A 163 -2.61 -11.28 -0.97
N ILE A 164 -3.22 -12.29 -0.33
CA ILE A 164 -3.47 -12.28 1.11
C ILE A 164 -2.19 -12.27 1.90
N LEU A 165 -1.20 -13.09 1.52
CA LEU A 165 0.10 -13.08 2.18
C LEU A 165 0.72 -11.67 2.15
N VAL A 166 0.67 -10.99 1.00
CA VAL A 166 1.15 -9.60 0.88
C VAL A 166 0.34 -8.65 1.75
N VAL A 167 -0.98 -8.74 1.70
CA VAL A 167 -1.88 -7.90 2.51
C VAL A 167 -1.61 -8.11 3.99
N THR A 168 -1.50 -9.35 4.47
CA THR A 168 -1.21 -9.66 5.88
C THR A 168 0.11 -9.05 6.32
N ILE A 169 1.15 -9.14 5.50
CA ILE A 169 2.45 -8.54 5.83
C ILE A 169 2.36 -7.02 5.85
N LEU A 170 1.67 -6.41 4.88
CA LEU A 170 1.43 -4.96 4.88
C LEU A 170 0.59 -4.50 6.07
N VAL A 171 -0.38 -5.29 6.52
CA VAL A 171 -1.19 -4.98 7.71
C VAL A 171 -0.35 -5.08 8.97
N VAL A 172 0.51 -6.09 9.11
CA VAL A 172 1.41 -6.23 10.26
C VAL A 172 2.42 -5.09 10.32
N LEU A 173 3.04 -4.76 9.18
CA LEU A 173 3.98 -3.63 9.09
C LEU A 173 3.24 -2.29 9.27
N GLY A 174 2.02 -2.18 8.78
CA GLY A 174 1.18 -0.98 8.90
C GLY A 174 0.52 -0.81 10.27
N ALA A 175 0.44 -1.87 11.09
CA ALA A 175 -0.27 -1.90 12.38
C ALA A 175 0.15 -0.84 13.40
N PRO A 176 1.44 -0.42 13.50
CA PRO A 176 1.85 0.60 14.46
C PRO A 176 1.07 1.92 14.30
N GLY A 177 0.79 2.36 13.07
CA GLY A 177 0.02 3.58 12.82
C GLY A 177 -1.37 3.61 13.50
N PRO A 178 -2.26 2.63 13.20
CA PRO A 178 -3.53 2.44 13.91
C PRO A 178 -3.38 2.41 15.43
N ILE A 179 -2.40 1.65 15.92
CA ILE A 179 -2.18 1.46 17.37
C ILE A 179 -1.87 2.81 18.01
N PHE A 180 -1.00 3.63 17.41
CA PHE A 180 -0.68 4.96 17.92
C PHE A 180 -1.86 5.93 17.84
N ILE A 181 -2.70 5.84 16.81
CA ILE A 181 -3.94 6.63 16.73
C ILE A 181 -4.90 6.24 17.86
N ILE A 182 -5.10 4.95 18.11
CA ILE A 182 -5.95 4.47 19.21
C ILE A 182 -5.38 4.92 20.55
N MET A 183 -4.07 4.76 20.75
CA MET A 183 -3.37 5.21 21.96
C MET A 183 -3.55 6.71 22.19
N ARG A 184 -3.53 7.51 21.11
CA ARG A 184 -3.79 8.95 21.15
C ARG A 184 -5.20 9.29 21.62
N PHE A 185 -6.21 8.53 21.18
CA PHE A 185 -7.59 8.72 21.63
C PHE A 185 -7.78 8.35 23.10
N ILE A 186 -7.05 7.35 23.61
CA ILE A 186 -7.13 6.92 25.01
C ILE A 186 -6.36 7.88 25.93
N ASN A 187 -5.11 8.20 25.59
CA ASN A 187 -4.20 8.94 26.46
C ASN A 187 -4.28 10.46 26.28
N GLY A 188 -4.92 10.94 25.23
CA GLY A 188 -5.02 12.38 24.96
C GLY A 188 -3.73 13.03 24.44
N GLN A 189 -2.66 12.27 24.20
CA GLN A 189 -1.39 12.73 23.63
C GLN A 189 -0.73 11.65 22.77
N LEU A 190 -0.02 12.05 21.71
CA LEU A 190 0.71 11.13 20.84
C LEU A 190 2.16 11.00 21.32
N HIS A 191 2.67 9.77 21.40
CA HIS A 191 4.06 9.55 21.79
C HIS A 191 5.01 10.05 20.67
N PRO A 192 6.10 10.78 20.97
CA PRO A 192 6.98 11.35 19.93
C PRO A 192 7.61 10.27 19.02
N LEU A 193 7.91 9.09 19.57
CA LEU A 193 8.43 7.96 18.80
C LEU A 193 7.44 7.38 17.76
N ALA A 194 6.14 7.70 17.86
CA ALA A 194 5.12 7.16 16.96
C ALA A 194 5.40 7.51 15.50
N TYR A 195 5.83 8.74 15.24
CA TYR A 195 6.17 9.23 13.91
C TYR A 195 7.35 8.46 13.30
N ARG A 196 8.43 8.28 14.07
CA ARG A 196 9.64 7.54 13.64
C ARG A 196 9.32 6.09 13.31
N ILE A 197 8.60 5.41 14.21
CA ILE A 197 8.24 4.01 14.03
C ILE A 197 7.35 3.86 12.79
N THR A 198 6.33 4.71 12.64
CA THR A 198 5.41 4.67 11.49
C THR A 198 6.13 4.95 10.17
N TRP A 199 7.10 5.86 10.16
CA TRP A 199 7.90 6.15 8.98
C TRP A 199 8.80 4.96 8.59
N LEU A 200 9.51 4.38 9.56
CA LEU A 200 10.34 3.19 9.34
C LEU A 200 9.50 2.00 8.87
N THR A 201 8.33 1.78 9.46
CA THR A 201 7.45 0.69 9.02
C THR A 201 6.85 0.95 7.63
N GLY A 202 6.57 2.21 7.28
CA GLY A 202 6.20 2.61 5.93
C GLY A 202 7.27 2.28 4.88
N LEU A 203 8.53 2.66 5.15
CA LEU A 203 9.66 2.37 4.25
C LEU A 203 9.90 0.87 4.08
N THR A 204 9.90 0.11 5.18
CA THR A 204 10.04 -1.35 5.12
C THR A 204 8.87 -2.01 4.40
N GLY A 205 7.65 -1.49 4.57
CA GLY A 205 6.46 -1.93 3.84
C GLY A 205 6.58 -1.73 2.33
N ILE A 206 7.07 -0.57 1.88
CA ILE A 206 7.31 -0.30 0.45
C ILE A 206 8.36 -1.25 -0.11
N LEU A 207 9.50 -1.42 0.59
CA LEU A 207 10.55 -2.35 0.18
C LEU A 207 10.01 -3.78 0.03
N PHE A 208 9.26 -4.25 1.03
CA PHE A 208 8.66 -5.58 1.00
C PHE A 208 7.65 -5.72 -0.13
N LEU A 209 6.81 -4.70 -0.37
CA LEU A 209 5.86 -4.68 -1.47
C LEU A 209 6.57 -4.77 -2.83
N SER A 210 7.65 -4.01 -3.04
CA SER A 210 8.44 -4.07 -4.27
C SER A 210 8.99 -5.47 -4.51
N VAL A 211 9.59 -6.09 -3.49
CA VAL A 211 10.10 -7.48 -3.58
C VAL A 211 8.96 -8.47 -3.85
N ALA A 212 7.84 -8.34 -3.13
CA ALA A 212 6.68 -9.20 -3.32
C ALA A 212 6.09 -9.10 -4.73
N LEU A 213 5.98 -7.89 -5.29
CA LEU A 213 5.50 -7.66 -6.65
C LEU A 213 6.44 -8.30 -7.69
N CYS A 214 7.76 -8.22 -7.49
CA CYS A 214 8.73 -8.92 -8.33
C CYS A 214 8.57 -10.44 -8.27
N ILE A 215 8.30 -11.01 -7.08
CA ILE A 215 8.13 -12.46 -6.89
C ILE A 215 6.78 -12.95 -7.43
N ILE A 216 5.72 -12.16 -7.29
CA ILE A 216 4.36 -12.56 -7.67
C ILE A 216 4.16 -12.46 -9.19
N THR A 217 4.74 -11.45 -9.83
CA THR A 217 4.55 -11.18 -11.27
C THR A 217 5.37 -12.15 -12.11
N PRO A 218 4.75 -13.15 -12.79
CA PRO A 218 5.49 -14.16 -13.53
C PRO A 218 6.23 -13.57 -14.74
N GLN A 219 5.69 -12.51 -15.36
CA GLN A 219 6.33 -11.83 -16.48
C GLN A 219 7.67 -11.21 -16.09
N MET A 220 7.76 -10.63 -14.89
CA MET A 220 9.02 -10.08 -14.37
C MET A 220 10.05 -11.18 -14.16
N LYS A 221 9.64 -12.37 -13.71
CA LYS A 221 10.55 -13.53 -13.60
C LYS A 221 11.07 -13.99 -14.96
N ILE A 222 10.21 -14.06 -15.97
CA ILE A 222 10.61 -14.44 -17.34
C ILE A 222 11.59 -13.41 -17.89
N LEU A 223 11.32 -12.12 -17.70
CA LEU A 223 12.18 -11.04 -18.14
C LEU A 223 13.56 -11.08 -17.45
N LEU A 224 13.57 -11.23 -16.12
CA LEU A 224 14.81 -11.37 -15.33
C LEU A 224 15.63 -12.58 -15.77
N MET A 225 14.99 -13.74 -15.95
CA MET A 225 15.66 -14.95 -16.43
C MET A 225 16.26 -14.74 -17.83
N THR A 226 15.52 -14.08 -18.73
CA THR A 226 15.99 -13.77 -20.08
C THR A 226 17.21 -12.84 -20.04
N MET A 227 17.20 -11.83 -19.17
CA MET A 227 18.34 -10.92 -19.00
C MET A 227 19.58 -11.63 -18.43
N THR A 228 19.40 -12.50 -17.43
CA THR A 228 20.50 -13.27 -16.83
C THR A 228 21.13 -14.22 -17.86
N VAL A 229 20.32 -14.94 -18.63
CA VAL A 229 20.82 -15.82 -19.70
C VAL A 229 21.57 -15.03 -20.77
N ARG A 230 21.09 -13.84 -21.16
CA ARG A 230 21.80 -12.95 -22.08
C ARG A 230 23.15 -12.50 -21.51
N ARG A 231 23.22 -12.11 -20.23
CA ARG A 231 24.50 -11.74 -19.58
C ARG A 231 25.51 -12.89 -19.57
N ILE A 232 25.07 -14.10 -19.25
CA ILE A 232 25.94 -15.29 -19.24
C ILE A 232 26.48 -15.57 -20.65
N ARG A 233 25.62 -15.50 -21.68
CA ARG A 233 26.03 -15.71 -23.07
C ARG A 233 27.05 -14.67 -23.53
N VAL A 234 26.86 -13.39 -23.18
CA VAL A 234 27.82 -12.32 -23.50
C VAL A 234 29.16 -12.55 -22.79
N ALA A 235 29.14 -12.91 -21.50
CA ALA A 235 30.37 -13.21 -20.75
C ALA A 235 31.15 -14.41 -21.30
N ALA A 236 30.46 -15.44 -21.79
CA ALA A 236 31.09 -16.60 -22.43
C ALA A 236 31.79 -16.22 -23.75
N LEU A 237 31.19 -15.33 -24.55
CA LEU A 237 31.79 -14.85 -25.80
C LEU A 237 33.03 -13.98 -25.57
N THR A 238 33.04 -13.17 -24.50
CA THR A 238 34.17 -12.29 -24.20
C THR A 238 35.37 -13.00 -23.59
N THR A 239 35.17 -14.17 -22.98
CA THR A 239 36.25 -14.91 -22.31
C THR A 239 37.06 -15.81 -23.24
N GLY A 240 36.71 -15.87 -24.54
CA GLY A 240 37.56 -16.46 -25.57
C GLY A 240 37.89 -17.93 -25.38
N TYR A 241 37.15 -18.66 -24.53
CA TYR A 241 37.32 -20.10 -24.40
C TYR A 241 36.73 -20.77 -25.65
N PRO A 242 37.56 -21.39 -26.52
CA PRO A 242 37.05 -22.21 -27.59
C PRO A 242 36.39 -23.44 -26.96
N PHE A 243 35.09 -23.59 -27.21
CA PHE A 243 34.38 -24.86 -27.02
C PHE A 243 34.76 -25.85 -28.11
#